data_AF-A0A956HAU0-F1
#
_entry.id   AF-A0A956HAU0-F1
#
_cell.length_a   1.000
_cell.length_b   1.000
_cell.length_c   1.000
_cell.angle_alpha   90.00
_cell.angle_beta   90.00
_cell.angle_gamma   90.00
#
_symmetry.space_group_name_H-M   'P 1'
#
loop_
_entity.id
_entity.type
_entity.pdbx_description
1 polymer ?
#
loop_
_entity_poly.entity_id
_entity_poly.type
_entity_poly.pdbx_seq_one_letter_code
_entity_poly.pdbx_strand_id
1 'polypeptide(L)'
;VRGAMTKLVLRMAGVWQRLGQSKLWRTMTRDRGAAGRSCGRVLGWEFERVIMAHGEIVEGGDARDRLRDGVEWMLEGSERAAA
;
A
#
# COMPACT_ATOMS: atom_id res chain seq x y z
N VAL A 1 16.37 4.97 8.31
CA VAL A 1 16.15 5.91 9.44
C VAL A 1 16.48 5.21 10.76
N ARG A 2 17.48 5.65 11.52
CA ARG A 2 17.92 5.00 12.77
C ARG A 2 17.47 5.83 13.98
N GLY A 3 16.27 5.56 14.48
CA GLY A 3 15.77 6.12 15.74
C GLY A 3 14.72 5.19 16.36
N ALA A 4 14.82 4.92 17.66
CA ALA A 4 13.90 4.03 18.37
C ALA A 4 12.42 4.48 18.24
N MET A 5 12.19 5.80 18.17
CA MET A 5 10.87 6.39 17.94
C MET A 5 10.29 6.06 16.56
N THR A 6 11.10 6.08 15.50
CA THR A 6 10.65 5.69 14.15
C THR A 6 10.24 4.23 14.09
N LYS A 7 10.98 3.34 14.77
CA LYS A 7 10.60 1.91 14.87
C LYS A 7 9.28 1.71 15.60
N LEU A 8 9.07 2.43 16.70
CA LEU A 8 7.83 2.35 17.49
C LEU A 8 6.63 2.88 16.70
N VAL A 9 6.76 4.04 16.04
CA VAL A 9 5.69 4.64 15.22
C VAL A 9 5.33 3.74 14.03
N LEU A 10 6.32 3.20 13.30
CA LEU A 10 6.08 2.29 12.18
C LEU A 10 5.44 0.96 12.63
N ARG A 11 5.79 0.47 13.83
CA ARG A 11 5.12 -0.69 14.44
C ARG A 11 3.67 -0.37 14.80
N MET A 12 3.40 0.76 15.46
CA MET A 12 2.03 1.19 15.80
C MET A 12 1.17 1.45 14.57
N ALA A 13 1.78 1.97 13.50
CA ALA A 13 1.13 2.19 12.21
C ALA A 13 0.87 0.90 11.42
N GLY A 14 1.39 -0.26 11.86
CA GLY A 14 1.17 -1.57 11.25
C GLY A 14 1.98 -1.85 9.99
N VAL A 15 2.96 -1.00 9.66
CA VAL A 15 3.74 -1.04 8.40
C VAL A 15 5.22 -1.37 8.62
N TRP A 16 5.60 -1.74 9.83
CA TRP A 16 6.98 -2.10 10.13
C TRP A 16 7.42 -3.32 9.29
N GLN A 17 8.42 -3.10 8.42
CA GLN A 17 9.01 -4.12 7.52
C GLN A 17 8.02 -4.80 6.56
N ARG A 18 6.90 -4.14 6.25
CA ARG A 18 5.92 -4.68 5.28
C ARG A 18 5.65 -3.63 4.23
N LEU A 19 5.46 -4.08 2.99
CA LEU A 19 4.86 -3.24 1.97
C LEU A 19 3.37 -3.13 2.29
N GLY A 20 2.92 -1.93 2.65
CA GLY A 20 1.55 -1.72 3.07
C GLY A 20 1.27 -0.28 3.47
N GLN A 21 0.00 0.02 3.64
CA GLN A 21 -0.47 1.36 3.97
C GLN A 21 -0.62 1.53 5.48
N SER A 22 -0.23 2.71 5.97
CA SER A 22 -0.46 3.04 7.38
C SER A 22 -1.96 3.13 7.66
N LYS A 23 -2.35 2.85 8.91
CA LYS A 23 -3.76 2.97 9.33
C LYS A 23 -4.35 4.36 9.09
N LEU A 24 -3.52 5.40 9.02
CA LEU A 24 -3.91 6.78 8.75
C LEU A 24 -4.59 6.97 7.39
N TRP A 25 -4.28 6.11 6.40
CA TRP A 25 -4.97 6.16 5.11
C TRP A 25 -6.47 5.94 5.23
N ARG A 26 -6.92 5.19 6.25
CA ARG A 26 -8.35 4.91 6.48
C ARG A 26 -9.14 6.16 6.84
N THR A 27 -8.50 7.16 7.44
CA THR A 27 -9.13 8.43 7.83
C THR A 27 -8.82 9.57 6.86
N MET A 28 -7.68 9.52 6.15
CA MET A 28 -7.28 10.57 5.21
C MET A 28 -7.77 10.35 3.77
N THR A 29 -8.17 9.12 3.41
CA THR A 29 -8.69 8.83 2.07
C THR A 29 -10.15 9.26 1.96
N ARG A 30 -10.40 10.39 1.28
CA ARG A 30 -11.76 10.92 1.08
C ARG A 30 -12.65 10.02 0.22
N ASP A 31 -12.11 9.49 -0.87
CA ASP A 31 -12.83 8.60 -1.78
C ASP A 31 -12.04 7.29 -1.94
N ARG A 32 -12.48 6.28 -1.19
CA ARG A 32 -11.88 4.95 -1.20
C ARG A 32 -12.09 4.23 -2.54
N GLY A 33 -13.21 4.49 -3.23
CA GLY A 33 -13.50 3.88 -4.54
C GLY A 33 -12.61 4.42 -5.64
N ALA A 34 -12.40 5.74 -5.68
CA ALA A 34 -11.46 6.37 -6.60
C ALA A 34 -10.00 5.97 -6.32
N ALA A 35 -9.63 5.83 -5.05
CA ALA A 35 -8.33 5.29 -4.66
C ALA A 35 -8.15 3.85 -5.19
N GLY A 36 -9.14 2.97 -4.98
CA GLY A 36 -9.14 1.59 -5.48
C GLY A 36 -8.98 1.49 -6.98
N ARG A 37 -9.74 2.27 -7.76
CA ARG A 37 -9.60 2.32 -9.23
C ARG A 37 -8.21 2.77 -9.66
N SER A 38 -7.60 3.70 -8.93
CA SER A 38 -6.25 4.17 -9.23
C SER A 38 -5.19 3.10 -8.95
N CYS A 39 -5.31 2.39 -7.82
CA CYS A 39 -4.49 1.22 -7.52
C CYS A 39 -4.65 0.12 -8.57
N GLY A 40 -5.88 -0.17 -9.01
CA GLY A 40 -6.15 -1.15 -10.05
C GLY A 40 -5.46 -0.82 -11.39
N ARG A 41 -5.45 0.45 -11.80
CA ARG A 41 -4.71 0.88 -13.01
C ARG A 41 -3.21 0.65 -12.90
N VAL A 42 -2.61 0.98 -11.74
CA VAL A 42 -1.17 0.76 -11.49
C VAL A 42 -0.83 -0.73 -11.49
N LEU A 43 -1.67 -1.55 -10.86
CA LEU A 43 -1.53 -3.01 -10.86
C LEU A 43 -1.72 -3.64 -12.24
N GLY A 44 -2.23 -2.91 -13.23
CA GLY A 44 -2.33 -3.35 -14.62
C GLY A 44 -1.06 -3.09 -15.45
N TRP A 45 -0.09 -2.34 -14.93
CA TRP A 45 1.18 -2.11 -15.61
C TRP A 45 2.09 -3.34 -15.53
N GLU A 46 2.98 -3.49 -16.51
CA GLU A 46 4.11 -4.42 -16.42
C GLU A 46 5.24 -3.76 -15.63
N PHE A 47 5.52 -4.27 -14.42
CA PHE A 47 6.62 -3.82 -13.58
C PHE A 47 7.19 -4.98 -12.77
N GLU A 48 8.49 -4.89 -12.47
CA GLU A 48 9.23 -5.89 -11.67
C GLU A 48 9.70 -5.34 -10.32
N ARG A 49 9.48 -4.04 -10.09
CA ARG A 49 9.96 -3.31 -8.91
C ARG A 49 8.96 -2.31 -8.40
N VAL A 50 8.88 -2.17 -7.09
CA VAL A 50 8.05 -1.18 -6.40
C VAL A 50 8.93 -0.33 -5.50
N ILE A 51 9.03 0.96 -5.84
CA ILE A 51 9.75 1.95 -5.04
C ILE A 51 8.74 2.54 -4.05
N MET A 52 8.94 2.25 -2.77
CA MET A 52 8.11 2.76 -1.69
C MET A 52 8.52 4.20 -1.33
N ALA A 53 7.59 5.01 -0.83
CA ALA A 53 7.93 6.31 -0.25
C ALA A 53 8.86 6.17 0.98
N HIS A 54 8.68 5.08 1.74
CA HIS A 54 9.51 4.71 2.88
C HIS A 54 9.66 3.20 2.94
N GLY A 55 10.87 2.72 3.23
CA GLY A 55 11.18 1.29 3.34
C GLY A 55 12.24 0.87 2.34
N GLU A 56 12.30 -0.44 2.10
CA GLU A 56 13.19 -1.03 1.11
C GLU A 56 12.46 -1.17 -0.23
N ILE A 57 13.22 -1.19 -1.31
CA ILE A 57 12.68 -1.48 -2.64
C ILE A 57 12.19 -2.93 -2.65
N VAL A 58 11.00 -3.17 -3.20
CA VAL A 58 10.50 -4.52 -3.46
C VAL A 58 10.85 -4.87 -4.90
N GLU A 59 11.56 -5.97 -5.08
CA GLU A 59 12.02 -6.47 -6.39
C GLU A 59 11.69 -7.96 -6.50
N GLY A 60 11.47 -8.44 -7.72
CA GLY A 60 11.25 -9.86 -8.02
C GLY A 60 9.88 -10.14 -8.63
N GLY A 61 9.66 -11.41 -9.01
CA GLY A 61 8.43 -11.84 -9.68
C GLY A 61 7.15 -11.70 -8.84
N ASP A 62 7.28 -11.57 -7.52
CA ASP A 62 6.18 -11.37 -6.57
C ASP A 62 5.90 -9.89 -6.24
N ALA A 63 6.61 -8.94 -6.87
CA ALA A 63 6.46 -7.51 -6.57
C ALA A 63 5.03 -7.01 -6.78
N ARG A 64 4.32 -7.54 -7.79
CA ARG A 64 2.92 -7.21 -8.07
C ARG A 64 1.98 -7.73 -6.99
N ASP A 65 2.17 -8.97 -6.55
CA ASP A 65 1.33 -9.59 -5.52
C ASP A 65 1.53 -8.88 -4.19
N ARG A 66 2.77 -8.58 -3.84
CA ARG A 66 3.08 -7.80 -2.64
C ARG A 66 2.45 -6.40 -2.69
N LEU A 67 2.48 -5.74 -3.85
CA LEU A 67 1.78 -4.46 -4.02
C LEU A 67 0.28 -4.61 -3.83
N ARG A 68 -0.33 -5.62 -4.45
CA ARG A 68 -1.77 -5.93 -4.34
C ARG A 68 -2.16 -6.07 -2.87
N ASP A 69 -1.44 -6.87 -2.10
CA ASP A 69 -1.68 -7.05 -0.66
C ASP A 69 -1.57 -5.73 0.10
N GLY A 70 -0.54 -4.93 -0.23
CA GLY A 70 -0.31 -3.64 0.41
C GLY A 70 -1.43 -2.62 0.16
N VAL A 71 -2.15 -2.72 -0.96
CA VAL A 71 -3.24 -1.80 -1.35
C VAL A 71 -4.63 -2.43 -1.30
N GLU A 72 -4.76 -3.66 -0.78
CA GLU A 72 -6.01 -4.43 -0.74
C GLU A 72 -7.19 -3.61 -0.21
N TRP A 73 -6.97 -2.88 0.89
CA TRP A 73 -7.99 -2.01 1.47
C TRP A 73 -8.52 -0.99 0.45
N MET A 74 -7.71 -0.42 -0.44
CA MET A 74 -8.21 0.48 -1.48
C MET A 74 -8.99 -0.28 -2.56
N LEU A 75 -8.49 -1.44 -2.99
CA LEU A 75 -9.12 -2.26 -4.05
C LEU A 75 -10.53 -2.68 -3.68
N GLU A 76 -10.75 -3.18 -2.46
CA GLU A 76 -12.10 -3.50 -1.99
C GLU A 76 -13.04 -2.28 -1.99
N GLY A 77 -12.47 -1.06 -1.90
CA GLY A 77 -13.23 0.18 -1.98
C GLY A 77 -13.83 0.41 -3.37
N SER A 78 -13.10 0.06 -4.42
CA SER A 78 -13.62 0.12 -5.79
C SER A 78 -14.65 -0.97 -6.08
N GLU A 79 -14.48 -2.17 -5.53
CA GLU A 79 -15.43 -3.28 -5.69
C GLU A 79 -16.78 -2.93 -5.06
N ARG A 80 -16.78 -2.41 -3.82
CA ARG A 80 -18.02 -1.95 -3.16
C ARG A 80 -18.69 -0.77 -3.84
N ALA A 81 -17.94 0.08 -4.53
CA ALA A 81 -18.51 1.19 -5.29
C ALA A 81 -19.10 0.75 -6.63
N ALA A 82 -18.78 -0.47 -7.10
CA ALA A 82 -19.28 -1.06 -8.34
C ALA A 82 -20.44 -2.05 -8.12
N ALA A 83 -20.67 -2.47 -6.87
CA ALA A 83 -21.81 -3.27 -6.42
C ALA A 83 -23.01 -2.37 -6.08
#